data_AF-A0A848L8H7-F1
#
_entry.id   AF-A0A848L8H7-F1
#
_cell.length_a   1.000
_cell.length_b   1.000
_cell.length_c   1.000
_cell.angle_alpha   90.00
_cell.angle_beta   90.00
_cell.angle_gamma   90.00
#
_symmetry.space_group_name_H-M   'P 1'
#
loop_
_entity.id
_entity.type
_entity.pdbx_description
1 polymer ?
#
loop_
_entity_poly.entity_id
_entity_poly.type
_entity_poly.pdbx_seq_one_letter_code
_entity_poly.pdbx_strand_id
1 'polypeptide(L)' 'MTVILAVGVGAVACGDDEPEERPGELLTPEECIARGGEAIGDPGDGSTHREGCPDGREQLGSLEFGDEGGICCKR' A
#
# COMPACT_ATOMS: atom_id res chain seq x y z
N MET A 1 30.97 25.65 41.50
CA MET A 1 30.06 24.76 42.26
C MET A 1 28.67 24.90 41.64
N THR A 2 28.00 23.76 41.48
CA THR A 2 26.61 23.53 41.02
C THR A 2 26.37 23.42 39.51
N VAL A 3 26.04 22.19 39.11
CA VAL A 3 25.50 21.71 37.84
C VAL A 3 24.00 21.47 38.06
N ILE A 4 23.10 21.84 37.15
CA ILE A 4 21.85 21.06 36.88
C ILE A 4 21.46 21.17 35.40
N LEU A 5 21.24 20.00 34.79
CA LEU A 5 20.68 19.74 33.46
C LEU A 5 19.25 20.28 33.32
N ALA A 6 18.92 20.87 32.17
CA ALA A 6 17.54 21.00 31.72
C ALA A 6 17.29 20.04 30.54
N VAL A 7 16.48 19.04 30.86
CA VAL A 7 15.95 17.95 30.05
C VAL A 7 15.19 18.50 28.84
N GLY A 8 15.43 17.90 27.66
CA GLY A 8 14.64 18.15 26.46
C GLY A 8 13.22 17.61 26.60
N VAL A 9 12.24 18.37 26.11
CA VAL A 9 10.87 17.91 25.91
C VAL A 9 10.47 18.28 24.49
N GLY A 10 10.08 17.26 23.73
CA GLY A 10 9.97 17.24 22.28
C GLY A 10 8.89 18.15 21.70
N ALA A 11 9.10 18.50 20.44
CA ALA A 11 8.07 19.05 19.57
C ALA A 11 6.94 18.02 19.43
N VAL A 12 5.79 18.31 20.02
CA VAL A 12 4.54 17.66 19.66
C VAL A 12 4.00 18.36 18.41
N ALA A 13 4.32 17.80 17.25
CA ALA A 13 3.54 18.02 16.05
C ALA A 13 2.55 16.86 15.96
N CYS A 14 1.31 17.07 16.39
CA CYS A 14 0.20 16.32 15.81
C CYS A 14 0.02 16.90 14.42
N GLY A 15 0.67 16.29 13.43
CA GLY A 15 0.27 16.51 12.04
C GLY A 15 -1.15 15.97 11.92
N ASP A 16 -2.10 16.85 11.66
CA ASP A 16 -3.42 16.51 11.17
C ASP A 16 -3.24 15.71 9.87
N ASP A 17 -3.36 14.39 10.01
CA ASP A 17 -3.71 13.37 9.02
C ASP A 17 -3.92 13.93 7.61
N GLU A 18 -2.82 14.20 6.91
CA GLU A 18 -2.83 14.14 5.45
C GLU A 18 -3.32 12.73 5.13
N PRO A 19 -4.33 12.53 4.27
CA PRO A 19 -4.72 11.20 3.88
C PRO A 19 -3.45 10.56 3.32
N GLU A 20 -2.84 9.67 4.10
CA GLU A 20 -1.76 8.84 3.63
C GLU A 20 -2.31 8.26 2.32
N GLU A 21 -1.65 8.53 1.21
CA GLU A 21 -1.94 7.90 -0.07
C GLU A 21 -1.63 6.42 0.14
N ARG A 22 -2.59 5.71 0.74
CA ARG A 22 -2.50 4.30 1.08
C ARG A 22 -2.25 3.60 -0.26
N PRO A 23 -1.16 2.83 -0.40
CA PRO A 23 -0.97 2.06 -1.62
C PRO A 23 -2.14 1.09 -1.72
N GLY A 24 -3.00 1.28 -2.72
CA GLY A 24 -4.16 0.41 -2.93
C GLY A 24 -5.45 1.19 -3.14
N GLU A 25 -5.51 1.95 -4.23
CA GLU A 25 -6.82 2.17 -4.84
C GLU A 25 -7.39 0.78 -5.14
N LEU A 26 -8.58 0.50 -4.59
CA LEU A 26 -9.32 -0.73 -4.88
C LEU A 26 -9.85 -0.60 -6.31
N LEU A 27 -9.21 -1.33 -7.22
CA LEU A 27 -9.55 -1.35 -8.62
C LEU A 27 -10.45 -2.54 -8.93
N THR A 28 -11.41 -2.33 -9.81
CA THR A 28 -12.03 -3.46 -10.51
C THR A 28 -11.05 -4.05 -11.53
N PRO A 29 -11.23 -5.32 -11.94
CA PRO A 29 -10.41 -5.90 -13.01
C PRO A 29 -10.46 -5.08 -14.31
N GLU A 30 -11.63 -4.50 -14.60
CA GLU A 30 -11.86 -3.65 -15.77
C GLU A 30 -11.03 -2.37 -15.69
N GLU A 31 -10.97 -1.71 -14.53
CA GLU A 31 -10.13 -0.52 -14.33
C GLU A 31 -8.64 -0.84 -14.40
N CYS A 32 -8.23 -1.98 -13.86
CA CYS A 32 -6.84 -2.43 -13.97
C CYS A 32 -6.41 -2.59 -15.43
N ILE A 33 -7.25 -3.24 -16.24
CA ILE A 33 -6.99 -3.41 -17.67
C ILE A 33 -7.02 -2.05 -18.40
N ALA A 34 -7.94 -1.16 -18.04
CA ALA A 34 -8.03 0.20 -18.60
C ALA A 34 -6.77 1.04 -18.33
N ARG A 35 -6.08 0.79 -17.20
CA ARG A 35 -4.79 1.41 -16.84
C ARG A 35 -3.59 0.76 -17.54
N GLY A 36 -3.82 -0.22 -18.40
CA GLY A 36 -2.76 -1.01 -19.05
C GLY A 36 -2.11 -2.04 -18.13
N GLY A 37 -2.76 -2.35 -17.00
CA GLY A 37 -2.34 -3.39 -16.08
C GLY A 37 -2.89 -4.77 -16.42
N GLU A 38 -2.44 -5.74 -15.65
CA GLU A 38 -2.89 -7.12 -15.61
C GLU A 38 -3.47 -7.40 -14.23
N ALA A 39 -4.70 -7.91 -14.22
CA ALA A 39 -5.38 -8.30 -13.01
C ALA A 39 -4.96 -9.70 -12.58
N ILE A 40 -4.35 -9.82 -11.40
CA ILE A 40 -3.89 -11.08 -10.82
C ILE A 40 -4.73 -11.34 -9.57
N GLY A 41 -5.56 -12.39 -9.61
CA GLY A 41 -6.31 -12.84 -8.42
C GLY A 41 -5.38 -13.45 -7.39
N ASP A 42 -5.69 -13.27 -6.10
CA ASP A 42 -4.99 -14.00 -5.05
C ASP A 42 -5.48 -15.45 -5.02
N PRO A 43 -4.57 -16.45 -5.03
CA PRO A 43 -4.95 -17.86 -4.93
C PRO A 43 -5.34 -18.32 -3.52
N GLY A 44 -5.38 -17.43 -2.53
CA GLY A 44 -5.77 -17.74 -1.15
C GLY A 44 -4.62 -18.07 -0.19
N ASP A 45 -3.38 -18.13 -0.69
CA ASP A 45 -2.18 -18.37 0.13
C ASP A 45 -1.58 -17.06 0.70
N GLY A 46 -2.10 -15.91 0.24
CA GLY A 46 -1.58 -14.57 0.56
C GLY A 46 -0.31 -14.20 -0.21
N SER A 47 0.07 -14.97 -1.24
CA SER A 47 1.22 -14.70 -2.10
C SER A 47 1.13 -13.34 -2.78
N THR A 48 -0.03 -12.89 -3.26
CA THR A 48 -0.12 -11.57 -3.91
C THR A 48 0.14 -10.42 -2.92
N HIS A 49 -0.11 -10.64 -1.63
CA HIS A 49 0.16 -9.67 -0.58
C HIS A 49 1.62 -9.70 -0.11
N ARG A 50 2.25 -10.88 -0.05
CA ARG A 50 3.65 -11.03 0.40
C ARG A 50 4.67 -10.77 -0.71
N GLU A 51 4.40 -11.29 -1.91
CA GLU A 51 5.32 -11.28 -3.05
C GLU A 51 5.04 -10.11 -4.00
N GLY A 52 3.81 -9.60 -4.00
CA GLY A 52 3.40 -8.51 -4.88
C GLY A 52 3.30 -8.98 -6.34
N CYS A 53 3.54 -8.05 -7.26
CA CYS A 53 3.48 -8.36 -8.69
C CYS A 53 4.64 -9.27 -9.12
N PRO A 54 4.36 -10.31 -9.94
CA PRO A 54 5.41 -11.18 -10.44
C PRO A 54 6.39 -10.38 -11.29
N ASP A 55 7.64 -10.86 -11.34
CA ASP A 55 8.76 -10.23 -12.05
C ASP A 55 9.15 -8.84 -11.53
N GLY A 56 8.68 -8.45 -10.33
CA GLY A 56 8.97 -7.15 -9.73
C GLY A 56 8.26 -5.98 -10.43
N ARG A 57 7.18 -6.26 -11.16
CA ARG A 57 6.37 -5.23 -11.84
C ARG A 57 5.78 -4.26 -10.83
N GLU A 58 5.48 -3.05 -11.29
CA GLU A 58 4.86 -2.01 -10.46
C GLU A 58 3.42 -2.43 -10.09
N GLN A 59 3.11 -2.47 -8.81
CA GLN A 59 1.76 -2.65 -8.33
C GLN A 59 1.00 -1.34 -8.48
N LEU A 60 -0.04 -1.35 -9.32
CA LEU A 60 -0.89 -0.20 -9.60
C LEU A 60 -2.01 -0.04 -8.55
N GLY A 61 -2.39 -1.14 -7.89
CA GLY A 61 -3.42 -1.15 -6.87
C GLY A 61 -3.80 -2.56 -6.42
N SER A 62 -4.74 -2.64 -5.49
CA SER A 62 -5.35 -3.91 -5.07
C SER A 62 -6.64 -4.12 -5.85
N LEU A 63 -7.03 -5.37 -6.08
CA LEU A 63 -8.27 -5.71 -6.77
C LEU A 63 -9.32 -6.20 -5.78
N GLU A 64 -10.54 -5.69 -5.95
CA GLU A 64 -11.73 -6.31 -5.40
C GLU A 64 -12.22 -7.36 -6.41
N PHE A 65 -11.66 -8.57 -6.33
CA PHE A 65 -11.98 -9.68 -7.24
C PHE A 65 -12.33 -10.94 -6.45
N GLY A 66 -13.57 -11.43 -6.60
CA GLY A 66 -14.04 -12.63 -5.89
C GLY A 66 -14.06 -12.45 -4.36
N ASP A 67 -14.00 -13.57 -3.63
CA ASP A 67 -13.99 -13.60 -2.16
C ASP A 67 -12.60 -13.35 -1.54
N GLU A 68 -11.51 -13.54 -2.31
CA GLU A 68 -10.12 -13.52 -1.82
C GLU A 68 -9.34 -12.26 -2.26
N GLY A 69 -9.84 -11.51 -3.25
CA GLY A 69 -9.21 -10.29 -3.77
C GLY A 69 -8.11 -10.54 -4.80
N GLY A 70 -7.28 -9.53 -5.02
CA GLY A 70 -6.12 -9.63 -5.91
C GLY A 70 -5.28 -8.36 -5.97
N ILE A 71 -4.40 -8.28 -6.98
CA ILE A 71 -3.54 -7.13 -7.24
C ILE A 71 -3.55 -6.75 -8.72
N CYS A 72 -3.44 -5.45 -8.99
CA CYS A 72 -3.28 -4.91 -10.34
C CYS A 72 -1.81 -4.64 -10.60
N CYS A 73 -1.25 -5.27 -11.63
CA CYS A 73 0.17 -5.17 -11.96
C CYS A 73 0.37 -4.49 -13.29
N LYS A 74 1.30 -3.55 -13.38
CA LYS A 74 1.70 -2.95 -14.67
C LYS A 74 2.26 -4.04 -15.58
N ARG A 75 1.82 -4.10 -16.84
CA ARG A 75 2.37 -5.04 -17.82
C ARG A 75 3.80 -4.71 -18.20
#